data_AF-A0A7C3ETN6-F1
#
_entry.id   AF-A0A7C3ETN6-F1
#
_cell.length_a   1.000
_cell.length_b   1.000
_cell.length_c   1.000
_cell.angle_alpha   90.00
_cell.angle_beta   90.00
_cell.angle_gamma   90.00
#
_symmetry.space_group_name_H-M   'P 1'
#
loop_
_entity.id
_entity.type
_entity.pdbx_description
1 polymer ?
#
loop_
_entity_poly.entity_id
_entity_poly.type
_entity_poly.pdbx_seq_one_letter_code
_entity_poly.pdbx_strand_id
1 'polypeptide(L)'
;MRLTIELVPSTCWYTNVRSHVSEFTWDIIRKKCYRLANHKCEICGSTGKEQGYNHNVECHEIWYYDDVNHKQILTGLIALCPYCHKTKHVGLAQINGEKEIVINQLMKVNGMSREEAIKYITESFSIWKKRSEFKWETDITYIKKYIND
;
A
#
# COMPACT_ATOMS: atom_id res chain seq x y z
N MET A 1 10.87 4.81 9.58
CA MET A 1 10.34 5.52 8.40
C MET A 1 8.83 5.63 8.53
N ARG A 2 8.22 6.73 8.07
CA ARG A 2 6.77 6.96 8.16
C ARG A 2 6.02 6.44 6.93
N LEU A 3 6.57 6.67 5.73
CA LEU A 3 6.12 6.07 4.47
C LEU A 3 7.07 4.97 4.04
N THR A 4 6.54 3.77 3.81
CA THR A 4 7.30 2.61 3.34
C THR A 4 6.78 2.16 1.98
N ILE A 5 7.64 1.48 1.23
CA ILE A 5 7.28 0.76 0.00
C ILE A 5 6.73 -0.61 0.38
N GLU A 6 5.72 -1.09 -0.35
CA GLU A 6 5.11 -2.39 -0.12
C GLU A 6 4.90 -3.12 -1.46
N LEU A 7 5.98 -3.72 -1.94
CA LEU A 7 5.95 -4.56 -3.13
C LEU A 7 5.44 -5.96 -2.74
N VAL A 8 4.18 -6.21 -3.06
CA VAL A 8 3.55 -7.53 -2.91
C VAL A 8 4.31 -8.55 -3.80
N PRO A 9 4.68 -9.74 -3.28
CA PRO A 9 5.34 -10.78 -4.09
C PRO A 9 4.50 -11.11 -5.33
N SER A 10 5.15 -11.39 -6.47
CA SER A 10 4.42 -11.61 -7.73
C SER A 10 3.45 -12.79 -7.67
N THR A 11 3.75 -13.78 -6.85
CA THR A 11 2.90 -14.95 -6.57
C THR A 11 1.62 -14.60 -5.80
N CYS A 12 1.50 -13.37 -5.27
CA CYS A 12 0.37 -12.88 -4.47
C CYS A 12 -0.43 -11.75 -5.15
N TRP A 13 -0.09 -11.32 -6.37
CA TRP A 13 -0.71 -10.13 -6.98
C TRP A 13 -2.23 -10.22 -7.17
N TYR A 14 -2.78 -11.43 -7.26
CA TYR A 14 -4.22 -11.67 -7.45
C TYR A 14 -4.98 -11.99 -6.15
N THR A 15 -4.29 -12.01 -5.01
CA THR A 15 -4.86 -12.32 -3.68
C THR A 15 -4.91 -11.06 -2.82
N ASN A 16 -5.90 -10.20 -3.08
CA ASN A 16 -6.17 -9.00 -2.30
C ASN A 16 -7.57 -9.07 -1.67
N VAL A 17 -7.94 -8.11 -0.82
CA VAL A 17 -9.24 -8.14 -0.15
C VAL A 17 -10.38 -8.08 -1.16
N ARG A 18 -10.23 -7.22 -2.19
CA ARG A 18 -11.25 -7.02 -3.22
C ARG A 18 -11.57 -8.29 -4.01
N SER A 19 -10.62 -9.22 -4.18
CA SER A 19 -10.88 -10.49 -4.87
C SER A 19 -11.62 -11.53 -4.00
N HIS A 20 -11.77 -11.28 -2.70
CA HIS A 20 -12.40 -12.20 -1.74
C HIS A 20 -13.74 -11.72 -1.18
N VAL A 21 -14.19 -10.53 -1.59
CA VAL A 21 -15.48 -9.97 -1.19
C VAL A 21 -16.25 -9.47 -2.41
N SER A 22 -17.57 -9.30 -2.29
CA SER A 22 -18.34 -8.66 -3.36
C SER A 22 -17.93 -7.20 -3.53
N GLU A 23 -18.17 -6.64 -4.73
CA GLU A 23 -17.91 -5.22 -4.99
C GLU A 23 -18.65 -4.30 -4.02
N PHE A 24 -19.89 -4.65 -3.67
CA PHE A 24 -20.68 -3.93 -2.66
C PHE A 24 -20.02 -3.96 -1.28
N THR A 25 -19.55 -5.13 -0.84
CA THR A 25 -18.83 -5.25 0.44
C THR A 25 -17.51 -4.48 0.41
N TRP A 26 -16.78 -4.53 -0.69
CA TRP A 26 -15.56 -3.73 -0.85
C TRP A 26 -15.83 -2.22 -0.76
N ASP A 27 -16.94 -1.76 -1.34
CA ASP A 27 -17.36 -0.37 -1.25
C ASP A 27 -17.65 0.08 0.19
N ILE A 28 -18.30 -0.77 0.99
CA ILE A 28 -18.52 -0.54 2.42
C ILE A 28 -17.18 -0.44 3.16
N ILE A 29 -16.27 -1.40 2.94
CA ILE A 29 -14.96 -1.48 3.59
C ILE A 29 -14.15 -0.20 3.31
N ARG A 30 -13.95 0.14 2.04
CA ARG A 30 -13.13 1.30 1.66
C ARG A 30 -13.75 2.61 2.18
N LYS A 31 -15.08 2.76 2.12
CA LYS A 31 -15.77 3.96 2.64
C LYS A 31 -15.66 4.06 4.16
N LYS A 32 -15.72 2.94 4.90
CA LYS A 32 -15.44 2.92 6.34
C LYS A 32 -14.01 3.40 6.62
N CYS A 33 -13.03 2.89 5.89
CA CYS A 33 -11.62 3.32 6.00
C CYS A 33 -11.47 4.83 5.77
N TYR A 34 -12.11 5.37 4.73
CA TYR A 34 -12.05 6.80 4.43
C TYR A 34 -12.65 7.66 5.54
N ARG A 35 -13.80 7.26 6.10
CA ARG A 35 -14.47 7.99 7.19
C ARG A 35 -13.64 7.99 8.46
N LEU A 36 -13.08 6.84 8.85
CA LEU A 36 -12.23 6.72 10.05
C LEU A 36 -11.01 7.64 9.98
N ALA A 37 -10.44 7.82 8.79
CA ALA A 37 -9.32 8.72 8.56
C ALA A 37 -9.73 10.20 8.32
N ASN A 38 -11.01 10.55 8.52
CA ASN A 38 -11.57 11.85 8.19
C ASN A 38 -11.22 12.32 6.77
N HIS A 39 -11.18 11.38 5.82
CA HIS A 39 -10.80 11.57 4.43
C HIS A 39 -9.43 12.24 4.21
N LYS A 40 -8.47 12.03 5.12
CA LYS A 40 -7.09 12.50 4.99
C LYS A 40 -6.12 11.33 4.99
N CYS A 41 -4.97 11.52 4.34
CA CYS A 41 -3.91 10.52 4.37
C CYS A 41 -3.39 10.33 5.79
N GLU A 42 -3.46 9.11 6.31
CA GLU A 42 -2.98 8.77 7.65
C GLU A 42 -1.45 8.83 7.75
N ILE A 43 -0.75 8.78 6.60
CA ILE A 43 0.70 8.90 6.53
C ILE A 43 1.19 10.35 6.42
N CYS A 44 0.59 11.22 5.61
CA CYS A 44 1.14 12.56 5.37
C CYS A 44 0.18 13.72 5.65
N GLY A 45 -1.08 13.43 6.00
CA GLY A 45 -2.11 14.42 6.28
C GLY A 45 -2.74 15.07 5.03
N SER A 46 -2.12 14.96 3.85
CA SER A 46 -2.64 15.52 2.60
C SER A 46 -3.87 14.78 2.05
N THR A 47 -4.51 15.37 1.06
CA THR A 47 -5.59 14.76 0.27
C THR A 47 -5.22 14.64 -1.20
N GLY A 48 -5.88 13.76 -1.94
CA GLY A 48 -5.73 13.64 -3.38
C GLY A 48 -6.22 14.87 -4.14
N LYS A 49 -7.20 15.61 -3.62
CA LYS A 49 -7.61 16.89 -4.22
C LYS A 49 -6.50 17.94 -4.21
N GLU A 50 -5.70 18.00 -3.14
CA GLU A 50 -4.49 18.83 -3.09
C GLU A 50 -3.41 18.37 -4.10
N GLN A 51 -3.50 17.14 -4.59
CA GLN A 51 -2.59 16.53 -5.57
C GLN A 51 -3.19 16.53 -6.99
N GLY A 52 -4.34 17.17 -7.20
CA GLY A 52 -5.02 17.24 -8.51
C GLY A 52 -5.91 16.04 -8.86
N TYR A 53 -6.18 15.13 -7.91
CA TYR A 53 -7.09 13.99 -8.11
C TYR A 53 -8.53 14.35 -7.75
N ASN A 54 -9.49 13.61 -8.33
CA ASN A 54 -10.92 13.79 -8.09
C ASN A 54 -11.43 13.16 -6.76
N HIS A 55 -10.54 12.54 -5.97
CA HIS A 55 -10.86 11.89 -4.71
C HIS A 55 -9.83 12.25 -3.63
N ASN A 56 -10.19 12.11 -2.36
CA ASN A 56 -9.32 12.51 -1.25
C ASN A 56 -8.30 11.44 -0.84
N VAL A 57 -8.72 10.18 -0.81
CA VAL A 57 -7.91 9.07 -0.32
C VAL A 57 -8.29 7.77 -1.01
N GLU A 58 -7.37 6.82 -0.98
CA GLU A 58 -7.44 5.45 -1.48
C GLU A 58 -7.22 4.49 -0.30
N CYS A 59 -7.88 3.33 -0.33
CA CYS A 59 -7.82 2.35 0.76
C CYS A 59 -6.71 1.35 0.43
N HIS A 60 -5.73 1.24 1.31
CA HIS A 60 -4.57 0.37 1.14
C HIS A 60 -4.58 -0.74 2.20
N GLU A 61 -4.26 -1.96 1.80
CA GLU A 61 -4.08 -3.09 2.73
C GLU A 61 -2.74 -3.02 3.46
N ILE A 62 -2.72 -3.26 4.77
CA ILE A 62 -1.48 -3.39 5.55
C ILE A 62 -1.15 -4.88 5.71
N TRP A 63 -0.03 -5.30 5.12
CA TRP A 63 0.40 -6.69 5.16
C TRP A 63 1.57 -6.92 6.12
N TYR A 64 1.48 -8.00 6.88
CA TYR A 64 2.62 -8.63 7.53
C TYR A 64 3.11 -9.81 6.68
N TYR A 65 4.42 -9.97 6.54
CA TYR A 65 5.03 -11.06 5.78
C TYR A 65 5.89 -11.90 6.72
N ASP A 66 5.49 -13.15 6.91
CA ASP A 66 6.31 -14.19 7.53
C ASP A 66 7.15 -14.85 6.44
N ASP A 67 8.39 -14.40 6.28
CA ASP A 67 9.33 -14.92 5.27
C ASP A 67 9.78 -16.36 5.56
N VAL A 68 9.60 -16.88 6.79
CA VAL A 68 10.00 -18.26 7.15
C VAL A 68 8.93 -19.24 6.72
N ASN A 69 7.68 -18.95 7.05
CA ASN A 69 6.53 -19.81 6.72
C ASN A 69 5.85 -19.43 5.39
N HIS A 70 6.32 -18.37 4.74
CA HIS A 70 5.74 -17.79 3.52
C HIS A 70 4.25 -17.47 3.70
N LYS A 71 3.92 -16.73 4.76
CA LYS A 71 2.54 -16.27 5.03
C LYS A 71 2.43 -14.76 4.88
N GLN A 72 1.46 -14.34 4.08
CA GLN A 72 1.06 -12.95 3.93
C GLN A 72 -0.22 -12.73 4.73
N ILE A 73 -0.16 -11.92 5.78
CA ILE A 73 -1.27 -11.76 6.73
C ILE A 73 -1.78 -10.32 6.66
N LEU A 74 -3.07 -10.14 6.41
CA LEU A 74 -3.71 -8.84 6.47
C LEU A 74 -3.83 -8.43 7.93
N THR A 75 -3.26 -7.27 8.27
CA THR A 75 -3.24 -6.77 9.64
C THR A 75 -4.01 -5.47 9.81
N GLY A 76 -4.37 -4.80 8.71
CA GLY A 76 -5.01 -3.51 8.75
C GLY A 76 -5.44 -2.99 7.39
N LEU A 77 -6.15 -1.88 7.42
CA LEU A 77 -6.46 -1.03 6.27
C LEU A 77 -6.05 0.40 6.63
N ILE A 78 -5.59 1.16 5.65
CA ILE A 78 -5.15 2.55 5.86
C ILE A 78 -5.60 3.43 4.69
N ALA A 79 -6.08 4.63 5.00
CA ALA A 79 -6.44 5.63 4.02
C ALA A 79 -5.22 6.47 3.63
N LEU A 80 -4.88 6.45 2.34
CA LEU A 80 -3.70 7.12 1.80
C LEU A 80 -4.09 8.12 0.72
N CYS A 81 -3.39 9.25 0.64
CA CYS A 81 -3.49 10.09 -0.55
C CYS A 81 -2.84 9.36 -1.76
N PRO A 82 -3.22 9.72 -2.99
CA PRO A 82 -2.70 9.11 -4.22
C PRO A 82 -1.18 8.99 -4.29
N TYR A 83 -0.43 10.01 -3.87
CA TYR A 83 1.04 9.91 -3.88
C TYR A 83 1.59 8.92 -2.85
N CYS A 84 1.05 8.87 -1.62
CA CYS A 84 1.48 7.87 -0.64
C CYS A 84 1.09 6.45 -1.06
N HIS A 85 -0.11 6.26 -1.61
CA HIS A 85 -0.57 4.98 -2.11
C HIS A 85 0.28 4.51 -3.30
N LYS A 86 0.60 5.41 -4.24
CA LYS A 86 1.52 5.13 -5.34
C LYS A 86 2.92 4.71 -4.86
N THR A 87 3.43 5.30 -3.77
CA THR A 87 4.70 4.88 -3.15
C THR A 87 4.65 3.45 -2.63
N LYS A 88 3.52 2.98 -2.08
CA LYS A 88 3.35 1.57 -1.69
C LYS A 88 3.57 0.67 -2.90
N HIS A 89 3.01 1.03 -4.04
CA HIS A 89 3.08 0.30 -5.31
C HIS A 89 4.14 0.83 -6.30
N VAL A 90 5.38 1.07 -5.83
CA VAL A 90 6.45 1.64 -6.67
C VAL A 90 6.73 0.84 -7.96
N GLY A 91 6.48 -0.47 -7.98
CA GLY A 91 6.61 -1.31 -9.18
C GLY A 91 5.71 -0.86 -10.33
N LEU A 92 4.43 -0.64 -10.03
CA LEU A 92 3.47 -0.12 -11.01
C LEU A 92 3.80 1.32 -11.40
N ALA A 93 4.19 2.15 -10.43
CA ALA A 93 4.60 3.53 -10.69
C ALA A 93 5.78 3.61 -11.67
N GLN A 94 6.75 2.70 -11.58
CA GLN A 94 7.87 2.65 -12.53
C GLN A 94 7.42 2.32 -13.95
N ILE A 95 6.54 1.33 -14.11
CA ILE A 95 5.97 0.93 -15.41
C ILE A 95 5.23 2.10 -16.07
N ASN A 96 4.54 2.91 -15.27
CA ASN A 96 3.78 4.07 -15.75
C ASN A 96 4.64 5.33 -15.98
N GLY A 97 5.96 5.28 -15.75
CA GLY A 97 6.83 6.46 -15.86
C GLY A 97 6.69 7.45 -14.70
N GLU A 98 6.09 7.03 -13.58
CA GLU A 98 5.75 7.88 -12.43
C GLU A 98 6.73 7.73 -11.25
N LYS A 99 7.91 7.14 -11.48
CA LYS A 99 8.95 6.91 -10.45
C LYS A 99 9.32 8.19 -9.69
N GLU A 100 9.33 9.32 -10.38
CA GLU A 100 9.72 10.61 -9.81
C GLU A 100 8.74 11.08 -8.73
N ILE A 101 7.44 10.78 -8.88
CA ILE A 101 6.43 11.05 -7.85
C ILE A 101 6.77 10.29 -6.57
N VAL A 102 7.18 9.03 -6.70
CA VAL A 102 7.53 8.17 -5.55
C VAL A 102 8.77 8.69 -4.83
N ILE A 103 9.82 9.08 -5.58
CA ILE A 103 11.05 9.64 -5.00
C ILE A 103 10.73 10.91 -4.22
N ASN A 104 10.01 11.86 -4.84
CA ASN A 104 9.65 13.12 -4.20
C ASN A 104 8.78 12.91 -2.95
N GLN A 105 7.84 11.96 -3.00
CA GLN A 105 6.98 11.66 -1.86
C GLN A 105 7.75 10.99 -0.71
N LEU A 106 8.71 10.11 -0.99
CA LEU A 106 9.60 9.53 0.02
C LEU A 106 10.46 10.61 0.68
N MET A 107 11.07 11.49 -0.11
CA MET A 107 11.84 12.62 0.40
C MET A 107 10.99 13.52 1.30
N LYS A 108 9.80 13.93 0.82
CA LYS A 108 8.87 14.80 1.56
C LYS A 108 8.42 14.18 2.89
N VAL A 109 8.03 12.92 2.91
CA VAL A 109 7.39 12.30 4.08
C VAL A 109 8.41 11.76 5.09
N ASN A 110 9.53 11.24 4.62
CA ASN A 110 10.55 10.64 5.48
C ASN A 110 11.74 11.57 5.76
N GLY A 111 11.85 12.73 5.09
CA GLY A 111 13.01 13.62 5.20
C GLY A 111 14.27 13.05 4.57
N MET A 112 14.13 12.13 3.60
CA MET A 112 15.25 11.46 2.94
C MET A 112 15.89 12.34 1.87
N SER A 113 17.19 12.16 1.62
CA SER A 113 17.83 12.63 0.40
C SER A 113 17.31 11.87 -0.83
N ARG A 114 17.55 12.40 -2.03
CA ARG A 114 17.20 11.72 -3.28
C ARG A 114 17.93 10.39 -3.40
N GLU A 115 19.22 10.36 -3.06
CA GLU A 115 20.08 9.18 -3.09
C GLU A 115 19.57 8.11 -2.13
N GLU A 116 19.19 8.50 -0.90
CA GLU A 116 18.59 7.61 0.08
C GLU A 116 17.27 7.02 -0.42
N ALA A 117 16.40 7.84 -1.02
CA ALA A 117 15.12 7.38 -1.57
C ALA A 117 15.34 6.37 -2.72
N ILE A 118 16.28 6.64 -3.62
CA ILE A 118 16.63 5.73 -4.72
C ILE A 118 17.23 4.41 -4.18
N LYS A 119 18.10 4.50 -3.17
CA LYS A 119 18.67 3.33 -2.50
C LYS A 119 17.58 2.49 -1.86
N TYR A 120 16.66 3.10 -1.11
CA TYR A 120 15.54 2.40 -0.47
C TYR A 120 14.61 1.73 -1.49
N ILE A 121 14.34 2.36 -2.63
CA ILE A 121 13.59 1.74 -3.74
C ILE A 121 14.33 0.47 -4.21
N THR A 122 15.64 0.58 -4.47
CA THR A 122 16.47 -0.55 -4.94
C THR A 122 16.49 -1.71 -3.95
N GLU A 123 16.65 -1.42 -2.66
CA GLU A 123 16.59 -2.41 -1.58
C GLU A 123 15.22 -3.09 -1.50
N SER A 124 14.15 -2.32 -1.65
CA SER A 124 12.77 -2.84 -1.66
C SER A 124 12.54 -3.81 -2.82
N PHE A 125 13.07 -3.53 -4.01
CA PHE A 125 13.02 -4.46 -5.15
C PHE A 125 13.86 -5.72 -4.92
N SER A 126 14.97 -5.62 -4.20
CA SER A 126 15.82 -6.77 -3.87
C SER A 126 15.09 -7.73 -2.93
N ILE A 127 14.35 -7.21 -1.94
CA ILE A 127 13.47 -8.00 -1.08
C ILE A 127 12.33 -8.61 -1.89
N TRP A 128 11.65 -7.81 -2.71
CA TRP A 128 10.55 -8.29 -3.55
C TRP A 128 10.97 -9.44 -4.48
N LYS A 129 12.16 -9.35 -5.09
CA LYS A 129 12.69 -10.40 -5.96
C LYS A 129 12.82 -11.72 -5.19
N LYS A 130 13.45 -11.69 -4.00
CA LYS A 130 13.60 -12.87 -3.13
C LYS A 130 12.25 -13.45 -2.74
N ARG A 131 11.33 -12.62 -2.26
CA ARG A 131 9.99 -13.09 -1.85
C ARG A 131 9.18 -13.70 -3.00
N SER A 132 9.39 -13.21 -4.22
CA SER A 132 8.71 -13.68 -5.42
C SER A 132 9.20 -15.04 -5.93
N GLU A 133 10.28 -15.59 -5.35
CA GLU A 133 10.75 -16.95 -5.64
C GLU A 133 9.89 -18.04 -4.94
N PHE A 134 9.02 -17.63 -4.00
CA PHE A 134 8.23 -18.54 -3.19
C PHE A 134 6.73 -18.38 -3.42
N LYS A 135 5.98 -19.45 -3.18
CA LYS A 135 4.52 -19.42 -3.07
C LYS A 135 4.16 -19.03 -1.64
N TRP A 136 3.15 -18.17 -1.50
CA TRP A 136 2.70 -17.68 -0.21
C TRP A 136 1.27 -18.13 0.06
N GLU A 137 0.97 -18.35 1.33
CA GLU A 137 -0.39 -18.46 1.85
C GLU A 137 -0.88 -17.07 2.27
N THR A 138 -2.07 -16.67 1.82
CA THR A 138 -2.66 -15.36 2.18
C THR A 138 -3.74 -15.55 3.25
N ASP A 139 -3.59 -14.88 4.38
CA ASP A 139 -4.58 -14.79 5.45
C ASP A 139 -5.24 -13.40 5.43
N ILE A 140 -6.55 -13.36 5.16
CA ILE A 140 -7.38 -12.14 5.16
C ILE A 140 -8.46 -12.16 6.24
N THR A 141 -8.34 -13.03 7.25
CA THR A 141 -9.34 -13.21 8.31
C THR A 141 -9.65 -11.90 9.04
N TYR A 142 -8.69 -10.97 9.09
CA TYR A 142 -8.86 -9.61 9.61
C TYR A 142 -10.08 -8.87 9.04
N ILE A 143 -10.47 -9.10 7.78
CA ILE A 143 -11.63 -8.44 7.17
C ILE A 143 -12.93 -8.73 7.91
N LYS A 144 -13.10 -9.95 8.43
CA LYS A 144 -14.31 -10.30 9.20
C LYS A 144 -14.45 -9.43 10.45
N LYS A 145 -13.32 -9.22 11.16
CA LYS A 145 -13.27 -8.33 12.32
C LYS A 145 -13.55 -6.89 11.89
N TYR A 146 -12.87 -6.41 10.85
CA TYR A 146 -13.01 -5.03 10.38
C TYR A 146 -14.44 -4.68 9.94
N ILE A 147 -15.20 -5.61 9.37
CA ILE A 147 -16.59 -5.35 8.97
C ILE A 147 -17.53 -5.27 10.18
N ASN A 148 -17.27 -6.05 11.23
CA ASN A 148 -18.16 -6.18 12.39
C ASN A 148 -17.91 -5.12 13.48
N ASP A 149 -16.72 -4.53 13.51
CA ASP A 149 -16.38 -3.36 14.36
C ASP A 149 -17.11 -2.09 13.88
#